data_AF-A0A934EFP3-F1
#
_entry.id   AF-A0A934EFP3-F1
#
_cell.length_a   1.000
_cell.length_b   1.000
_cell.length_c   1.000
_cell.angle_alpha   90.00
_cell.angle_beta   90.00
_cell.angle_gamma   90.00
#
_symmetry.space_group_name_H-M   'P 1'
#
loop_
_entity.id
_entity.type
_entity.pdbx_description
1 polymer ?
#
loop_
_entity_poly.entity_id
_entity_poly.type
_entity_poly.pdbx_seq_one_letter_code
_entity_poly.pdbx_strand_id
1 'polypeptide(L)'
;MKKLKLPIIKDEETHWPPEPLCPVCQKRKVFEPHSMAVLGVGALLMDRKDDSGGPSPDLDAFFHLTWHGAHEGGEGKEREIGCMLDIIRDIRGGQAEMYFCSTVCLRQFLNFCVDELDRKVARLRGSNTRLRP
;
A
#
# COMPACT_ATOMS: atom_id res chain seq x y z
N MET A 1 -9.64 22.79 -8.55
CA MET A 1 -9.35 21.42 -8.04
C MET A 1 -10.61 20.88 -7.37
N LYS A 2 -10.98 19.60 -7.60
CA LYS A 2 -12.04 18.97 -6.78
C LYS A 2 -11.58 18.97 -5.32
N LYS A 3 -12.49 19.30 -4.39
CA LYS A 3 -12.20 19.25 -2.95
C LYS A 3 -11.94 17.79 -2.55
N LEU A 4 -10.75 17.50 -2.02
CA LEU A 4 -10.44 16.18 -1.51
C LEU A 4 -11.36 15.89 -0.32
N LYS A 5 -11.99 14.71 -0.33
CA LYS A 5 -12.76 14.20 0.81
C LYS A 5 -12.00 13.04 1.43
N LEU A 6 -12.02 12.95 2.74
CA LEU A 6 -11.43 11.81 3.45
C LEU A 6 -12.21 10.55 3.09
N PRO A 7 -11.56 9.48 2.57
CA PRO A 7 -12.22 8.21 2.32
C PRO A 7 -12.37 7.47 3.64
N ILE A 8 -13.47 7.71 4.35
CA ILE A 8 -13.77 6.97 5.57
C ILE A 8 -14.31 5.60 5.14
N ILE A 9 -13.48 4.57 5.27
CA ILE A 9 -13.88 3.17 5.03
C ILE A 9 -14.66 2.70 6.26
N LYS A 10 -15.91 2.27 6.06
CA LYS A 10 -16.79 1.73 7.09
C LYS A 10 -17.50 0.53 6.47
N ASP A 11 -17.21 -0.67 6.94
CA ASP A 11 -17.99 -1.86 6.59
C ASP A 11 -17.72 -2.99 7.60
N GLU A 12 -18.66 -3.92 7.74
CA GLU A 12 -18.57 -5.07 8.64
C GLU A 12 -18.13 -6.37 7.95
N GLU A 13 -18.21 -6.46 6.60
CA GLU A 13 -18.07 -7.77 5.93
C GLU A 13 -17.04 -7.87 4.79
N THR A 14 -16.57 -6.76 4.18
CA THR A 14 -15.60 -6.85 3.08
C THR A 14 -14.44 -5.87 3.18
N HIS A 15 -13.21 -6.39 3.13
CA HIS A 15 -11.97 -5.58 3.10
C HIS A 15 -11.74 -4.88 1.74
N TRP A 16 -12.46 -5.30 0.70
CA TRP A 16 -12.29 -4.82 -0.68
C TRP A 16 -13.62 -4.29 -1.22
N PRO A 17 -13.74 -2.99 -1.52
CA PRO A 17 -14.98 -2.45 -2.06
C PRO A 17 -15.24 -2.98 -3.47
N PRO A 18 -16.50 -3.29 -3.84
CA PRO A 18 -16.84 -3.84 -5.16
C PRO A 18 -16.60 -2.84 -6.31
N GLU A 19 -16.71 -1.53 -6.03
CA GLU A 19 -16.48 -0.46 -7.01
C GLU A 19 -15.43 0.53 -6.50
N PRO A 20 -14.13 0.18 -6.55
CA PRO A 20 -13.07 1.00 -6.00
C PRO A 20 -12.86 2.27 -6.85
N LEU A 21 -12.76 3.42 -6.18
CA LEU A 21 -12.38 4.69 -6.81
C LEU A 21 -11.13 5.24 -6.12
N CYS A 22 -10.21 5.78 -6.91
CA CYS A 22 -9.10 6.54 -6.32
C CYS A 22 -9.66 7.72 -5.51
N PRO A 23 -9.35 7.84 -4.20
CA PRO A 23 -9.92 8.89 -3.36
C PRO A 23 -9.53 10.30 -3.82
N VAL A 24 -8.42 10.44 -4.55
CA VAL A 24 -7.91 11.71 -5.08
C VAL A 24 -8.58 12.09 -6.41
N CYS A 25 -8.48 11.25 -7.44
CA CYS A 25 -8.94 11.59 -8.79
C CYS A 25 -10.33 11.06 -9.15
N GLN A 26 -10.90 10.18 -8.31
CA GLN A 26 -12.21 9.55 -8.49
C GLN A 26 -12.32 8.74 -9.80
N LYS A 27 -11.19 8.27 -10.34
CA LYS A 27 -11.14 7.35 -11.49
C LYS A 27 -11.10 5.90 -11.02
N ARG A 28 -11.71 5.00 -11.79
CA ARG A 28 -11.59 3.53 -11.67
C ARG A 28 -10.23 3.07 -12.23
N LYS A 29 -9.16 3.45 -11.54
CA LYS A 29 -7.77 3.09 -11.88
C LYS A 29 -7.07 2.44 -10.68
N VAL A 30 -7.84 1.67 -9.93
CA VAL A 30 -7.46 0.94 -8.72
C VAL A 30 -8.03 -0.47 -8.89
N PHE A 31 -7.31 -1.45 -8.36
CA PHE A 31 -7.40 -2.89 -8.67
C PHE A 31 -7.02 -3.25 -10.11
N GLU A 32 -6.98 -4.55 -10.37
CA GLU A 32 -6.77 -5.08 -11.71
C GLU A 32 -7.82 -4.53 -12.69
N PRO A 33 -7.43 -4.22 -13.93
CA PRO A 33 -6.16 -4.52 -14.60
C PRO A 33 -5.10 -3.41 -14.46
N HIS A 34 -5.16 -2.56 -13.44
CA HIS A 34 -4.28 -1.40 -13.30
C HIS A 34 -3.21 -1.58 -12.25
N SER A 35 -2.02 -1.05 -12.52
CA SER A 35 -1.03 -0.82 -11.47
C SER A 35 -1.50 0.32 -10.56
N MET A 36 -1.27 0.17 -9.26
CA MET A 36 -1.81 1.08 -8.25
C MET A 36 -0.88 1.22 -7.06
N ALA A 37 -0.95 2.38 -6.42
CA ALA A 37 -0.40 2.58 -5.08
C ALA A 37 -1.46 2.16 -4.04
N VAL A 38 -1.02 1.40 -3.04
CA VAL A 38 -1.83 0.90 -1.93
C VAL A 38 -1.25 1.43 -0.63
N LEU A 39 -2.12 1.98 0.22
CA LEU A 39 -1.83 2.32 1.61
C LEU A 39 -2.44 1.22 2.47
N GLY A 40 -1.61 0.31 2.98
CA GLY A 40 -2.07 -0.78 3.83
C GLY A 40 -1.85 -0.44 5.30
N VAL A 41 -2.90 -0.54 6.12
CA VAL A 41 -2.83 -0.37 7.57
C VAL A 41 -3.80 -1.33 8.23
N GLY A 42 -3.41 -1.91 9.35
CA GLY A 42 -4.26 -2.81 10.11
C GLY A 42 -3.45 -3.69 11.02
N ALA A 43 -3.95 -4.89 11.26
CA ALA A 43 -3.21 -5.93 11.94
C ALA A 43 -3.40 -7.28 11.21
N LEU A 44 -2.46 -8.20 11.35
CA LEU A 44 -2.46 -9.57 10.79
C LEU A 44 -1.90 -10.54 11.85
N LEU A 45 -2.37 -11.79 11.85
CA LEU A 45 -1.81 -12.88 12.65
C LEU A 45 -0.68 -13.47 11.84
N MET A 46 0.52 -13.36 12.38
CA MET A 46 1.71 -13.87 11.75
C MET A 46 1.86 -15.36 12.03
N ASP A 47 1.83 -16.18 10.97
CA ASP A 47 2.41 -17.50 10.98
C ASP A 47 3.94 -17.37 10.93
N ARG A 48 4.57 -17.58 12.08
CA ARG A 48 6.02 -17.50 12.26
C ARG A 48 6.78 -18.69 11.66
N LYS A 49 6.08 -19.76 11.31
CA LYS A 49 6.69 -20.92 10.66
C LYS A 49 6.90 -20.65 9.17
N ASP A 50 5.89 -20.05 8.55
CA ASP A 50 5.86 -19.80 7.10
C ASP A 50 6.16 -18.32 6.73
N ASP A 51 6.49 -17.48 7.73
CA ASP A 51 6.73 -16.03 7.63
C ASP A 51 5.65 -15.29 6.82
N SER A 52 4.38 -15.62 7.09
CA SER A 52 3.22 -15.07 6.39
C SER A 52 2.15 -14.57 7.37
N GLY A 53 1.36 -13.57 6.98
CA GLY A 53 0.36 -12.94 7.85
C GLY A 53 -1.02 -12.83 7.22
N GLY A 54 -2.08 -13.08 8.00
CA GLY A 54 -3.49 -12.95 7.57
C GLY A 54 -4.40 -12.33 8.66
N PRO A 55 -5.62 -11.84 8.34
CA PRO A 55 -6.52 -11.26 9.36
C PRO A 55 -6.92 -12.26 10.47
N SER A 56 -7.09 -11.83 11.71
CA SER A 56 -7.47 -12.66 12.89
C SER A 56 -7.76 -11.75 14.13
N PRO A 57 -8.15 -12.24 15.32
CA PRO A 57 -8.21 -11.42 16.54
C PRO A 57 -6.89 -11.31 17.31
N ASP A 58 -5.90 -12.18 17.05
CA ASP A 58 -4.67 -12.30 17.87
C ASP A 58 -3.45 -11.58 17.23
N LEU A 59 -3.66 -10.34 16.76
CA LEU A 59 -2.83 -9.79 15.67
C LEU A 59 -1.60 -8.96 16.04
N ASP A 60 -0.70 -8.91 15.07
CA ASP A 60 0.42 -7.98 14.95
C ASP A 60 0.02 -6.80 14.04
N ALA A 61 0.29 -5.56 14.45
CA ALA A 61 -0.02 -4.36 13.69
C ALA A 61 0.95 -4.17 12.51
N PHE A 62 0.43 -3.63 11.41
CA PHE A 62 1.21 -3.25 10.23
C PHE A 62 0.80 -1.89 9.66
N PHE A 63 1.77 -1.25 9.02
CA PHE A 63 1.57 -0.07 8.18
C PHE A 63 2.59 -0.11 7.04
N HIS A 64 2.13 -0.13 5.79
CA HIS A 64 3.00 -0.17 4.63
C HIS A 64 2.45 0.63 3.45
N LEU A 65 3.35 0.96 2.52
CA LEU A 65 3.01 1.41 1.17
C LEU A 65 3.39 0.34 0.16
N THR A 66 2.51 0.04 -0.77
CA THR A 66 2.76 -0.96 -1.82
C THR A 66 2.51 -0.34 -3.18
N TRP A 67 3.43 -0.56 -4.12
CA TRP A 67 3.12 -0.46 -5.54
C TRP A 67 2.75 -1.84 -6.03
N HIS A 68 1.48 -2.01 -6.38
CA HIS A 68 0.96 -3.25 -6.92
C HIS A 68 1.02 -3.16 -8.45
N GLY A 69 1.75 -4.08 -9.08
CA GLY A 69 1.78 -4.21 -10.53
C GLY A 69 0.43 -4.62 -11.08
N ALA A 70 0.24 -4.52 -12.41
CA ALA A 70 -0.96 -5.08 -13.03
C ALA A 70 -0.72 -6.56 -13.35
N HIS A 71 -1.45 -7.47 -12.72
CA HIS A 71 -1.48 -8.90 -13.02
C HIS A 71 -2.50 -9.21 -14.15
N GLU A 72 -2.60 -10.48 -14.55
CA GLU A 72 -3.65 -11.05 -15.43
C GLU A 72 -4.18 -10.14 -16.57
N GLY A 73 -3.43 -9.93 -17.65
CA GLY A 73 -3.98 -9.14 -18.77
C GLY A 73 -3.88 -7.61 -18.61
N GLY A 74 -3.36 -7.14 -17.47
CA GLY A 74 -3.14 -5.74 -17.06
C GLY A 74 -2.96 -4.67 -18.15
N GLU A 75 -3.76 -3.61 -18.10
CA GLU A 75 -3.64 -2.40 -18.93
C GLU A 75 -2.52 -1.49 -18.39
N GLY A 76 -1.31 -1.61 -18.94
CA GLY A 76 -0.19 -0.75 -18.57
C GLY A 76 1.20 -1.27 -18.95
N LYS A 77 2.22 -0.41 -18.86
CA LYS A 77 3.63 -0.74 -19.16
C LYS A 77 4.36 -1.42 -18.00
N GLU A 78 3.75 -1.51 -16.82
CA GLU A 78 4.38 -1.91 -15.56
C GLU A 78 3.84 -3.23 -15.02
N ARG A 79 3.58 -4.14 -15.95
CA ARG A 79 3.25 -5.53 -15.63
C ARG A 79 4.41 -6.12 -14.82
N GLU A 80 4.07 -6.86 -13.76
CA GLU A 80 5.04 -7.59 -12.92
C GLU A 80 5.96 -6.72 -12.04
N ILE A 81 5.75 -5.40 -11.93
CA ILE A 81 6.49 -4.57 -10.98
C ILE A 81 5.67 -4.45 -9.70
N GLY A 82 6.01 -5.25 -8.70
CA GLY A 82 5.45 -5.19 -7.35
C GLY A 82 6.53 -4.83 -6.33
N CYS A 83 6.25 -3.88 -5.43
CA CYS A 83 7.14 -3.62 -4.29
C CYS A 83 6.40 -3.05 -3.08
N MET A 84 6.97 -3.28 -1.91
CA MET A 84 6.42 -2.86 -0.62
C MET A 84 7.48 -2.06 0.17
N LEU A 85 7.01 -1.06 0.90
CA LEU A 85 7.75 -0.29 1.88
C LEU A 85 7.04 -0.42 3.22
N ASP A 86 7.61 -1.24 4.10
CA ASP A 86 7.16 -1.38 5.48
C ASP A 86 7.53 -0.13 6.29
N ILE A 87 6.55 0.42 7.01
CA ILE A 87 6.71 1.55 7.94
C ILE A 87 6.55 1.06 9.38
N ILE A 88 5.57 0.19 9.61
CA ILE A 88 5.34 -0.56 10.86
C ILE A 88 5.12 -2.01 10.46
N ARG A 89 5.77 -2.94 11.16
CA ARG A 89 5.68 -4.38 10.91
C ARG A 89 5.83 -5.16 12.21
N ASP A 90 5.09 -6.27 12.33
CA ASP A 90 5.19 -7.27 13.40
C ASP A 90 5.03 -6.72 14.84
N ILE A 91 4.17 -5.70 15.03
CA ILE A 91 3.91 -5.11 16.35
C ILE A 91 2.83 -5.90 17.11
N ARG A 92 3.26 -6.69 18.09
CA ARG A 92 2.34 -7.48 18.93
C ARG A 92 1.27 -6.64 19.62
N GLY A 93 0.05 -7.18 19.64
CA GLY A 93 -1.11 -6.55 20.28
C GLY A 93 -1.90 -5.65 19.34
N GLY A 94 -1.55 -5.61 18.05
CA GLY A 94 -2.39 -5.02 17.01
C GLY A 94 -2.47 -3.49 17.01
N GLN A 95 -1.70 -2.81 17.87
CA GLN A 95 -1.68 -1.35 17.95
C GLN A 95 -0.25 -0.80 17.88
N ALA A 96 -0.07 0.25 17.09
CA ALA A 96 1.17 0.99 17.00
C ALA A 96 0.89 2.48 16.85
N GLU A 97 1.72 3.31 17.48
CA GLU A 97 1.63 4.77 17.41
C GLU A 97 3.00 5.37 17.09
N MET A 98 3.00 6.42 16.27
CA MET A 98 4.18 7.20 15.97
C MET A 98 3.91 8.65 16.33
N TYR A 99 4.76 9.22 17.18
CA TYR A 99 4.62 10.57 17.67
C TYR A 99 5.50 11.53 16.86
N PHE A 100 4.94 12.68 16.48
CA PHE A 100 5.62 13.74 15.76
C PHE A 100 5.50 15.04 16.55
N CYS A 101 6.55 15.87 16.55
CA CYS A 101 6.52 17.15 17.26
C CYS A 101 5.61 18.20 16.59
N SER A 102 5.20 17.97 15.33
CA SER A 102 4.30 18.85 14.60
C SER A 102 3.64 18.14 13.42
N THR A 103 2.55 18.72 12.91
CA THR A 103 1.92 18.30 11.65
C THR A 103 2.82 18.53 10.43
N VAL A 104 3.81 19.43 10.53
CA VAL A 104 4.82 19.64 9.49
C VAL A 104 5.73 18.43 9.39
N CYS A 105 6.23 17.91 10.52
CA CYS A 105 7.07 16.71 10.56
C CYS A 105 6.30 15.47 10.09
N LEU A 106 5.04 15.31 10.51
CA LEU A 106 4.17 14.23 10.02
C LEU A 106 3.99 14.30 8.49
N ARG A 107 3.72 15.48 7.94
CA ARG A 107 3.61 15.68 6.48
C ARG A 107 4.92 15.34 5.77
N GLN A 108 6.05 15.82 6.26
CA GLN A 108 7.38 15.54 5.68
C GLN A 108 7.67 14.04 5.67
N PHE A 109 7.36 13.36 6.78
CA PHE A 109 7.53 11.92 6.89
C PHE A 109 6.66 11.15 5.89
N LEU A 110 5.37 11.46 5.81
CA LEU A 110 4.46 10.80 4.86
C LEU A 110 4.88 11.02 3.41
N ASN A 111 5.32 12.24 3.05
CA ASN A 111 5.86 12.53 1.73
C ASN A 111 7.14 11.71 1.46
N PHE A 112 8.05 11.64 2.44
CA PHE A 112 9.27 10.84 2.34
C PHE A 112 8.97 9.36 2.08
N CYS A 113 7.96 8.78 2.75
CA CYS A 113 7.53 7.40 2.49
C CYS A 113 7.07 7.19 1.04
N VAL A 114 6.31 8.15 0.48
CA VAL A 114 5.90 8.11 -0.93
C VAL A 114 7.11 8.22 -1.87
N ASP A 115 8.03 9.14 -1.59
CA ASP A 115 9.27 9.30 -2.38
C ASP A 115 10.13 8.03 -2.37
N GLU A 116 10.22 7.35 -1.22
CA GLU A 116 10.93 6.06 -1.08
C GLU A 116 10.25 4.94 -1.89
N LEU A 117 8.91 4.90 -1.91
CA LEU A 117 8.20 3.96 -2.77
C LEU A 117 8.52 4.23 -4.24
N ASP A 118 8.47 5.49 -4.68
CA ASP A 118 8.79 5.88 -6.05
C ASP A 118 10.22 5.49 -6.44
N ARG A 119 11.19 5.66 -5.52
CA ARG A 119 12.59 5.21 -5.72
C ARG A 119 12.68 3.69 -5.91
N LYS A 120 11.96 2.91 -5.10
CA LYS A 120 11.90 1.43 -5.25
C LYS A 120 11.31 1.03 -6.60
N VAL A 121 10.20 1.65 -6.99
CA VAL A 121 9.56 1.41 -8.30
C VAL A 121 10.51 1.76 -9.45
N ALA A 122 11.16 2.92 -9.39
CA ALA A 122 12.11 3.35 -10.42
C ALA A 122 13.30 2.39 -10.56
N ARG A 123 13.83 1.89 -9.43
CA ARG A 123 14.89 0.88 -9.42
C ARG A 123 14.44 -0.41 -10.12
N LEU A 124 13.25 -0.92 -9.81
CA LEU A 124 12.71 -2.13 -10.43
C LEU A 124 12.43 -1.95 -11.92
N ARG A 125 11.92 -0.79 -12.34
CA ARG A 125 11.79 -0.44 -13.77
C ARG A 125 13.14 -0.49 -14.48
N GLY A 126 14.17 0.14 -13.91
CA GLY A 126 15.52 0.15 -14.47
C GLY A 126 16.17 -1.25 -14.54
N SER A 127 15.89 -2.12 -13.57
CA SER A 127 16.33 -3.52 -13.57
C SER A 127 15.60 -4.38 -14.62
N ASN A 128 14.28 -4.24 -14.74
CA ASN A 128 13.48 -4.99 -15.74
C ASN A 128 13.82 -4.61 -17.18
N THR A 129 14.26 -3.37 -17.43
CA THR A 129 14.69 -2.94 -18.77
C THR A 129 16.00 -3.61 -19.20
N ARG A 130 16.84 -4.04 -18.26
CA ARG A 130 18.11 -4.75 -18.55
C ARG A 130 17.96 -6.27 -18.74
N LEU A 131 16.81 -6.83 -18.35
CA LEU A 131 16.52 -8.26 -18.40
C LEU A 131 15.64 -8.65 -19.60
N ARG A 132 15.19 -7.69 -20.41
CA ARG A 132 14.49 -7.96 -21.67
C ARG A 132 15.53 -8.00 -22.81
N PRO A 133 15.72 -9.17 -23.48
CA PRO A 133 16.60 -9.29 -24.65
C PRO A 133 16.09 -8.46 -25.84
#